data_AF-A0A1Y4BGV6-F1
#
_entry.id   AF-A0A1Y4BGV6-F1
#
_cell.length_a   1.000
_cell.length_b   1.000
_cell.length_c   1.000
_cell.angle_alpha   90.00
_cell.angle_beta   90.00
_cell.angle_gamma   90.00
#
_symmetry.space_group_name_H-M   'P 1'
#
loop_
_entity.id
_entity.type
_entity.pdbx_description
1 polymer ?
#
loop_
_entity_poly.entity_id
_entity_poly.type
_entity_poly.pdbx_seq_one_letter_code
_entity_poly.pdbx_strand_id
1 'polypeptide(L)' 'LNTRRDTSGYDRTVYPPLETVPRRFAISHRNRWMVEYVDVVVSYVLHDWGGAATTLQYAKRKKKRIILLFQIS' A
#
# COMPACT_ATOMS: atom_id res chain seq x y z
N LEU A 1 -17.71 -4.95 -24.21
CA LEU A 1 -17.21 -5.54 -22.95
C LEU A 1 -17.67 -4.67 -21.77
N ASN A 2 -18.89 -4.90 -21.28
CA ASN A 2 -19.43 -4.22 -20.10
C ASN A 2 -19.27 -5.14 -18.88
N THR A 3 -18.07 -5.16 -18.29
CA THR A 3 -17.91 -5.78 -16.97
C THR A 3 -18.55 -4.86 -15.94
N ARG A 4 -19.81 -5.12 -15.57
CA ARG A 4 -20.40 -4.53 -14.37
C ARG A 4 -19.58 -5.05 -13.18
N ARG A 5 -18.77 -4.19 -12.58
CA ARG A 5 -18.06 -4.53 -11.34
C ARG A 5 -19.10 -4.55 -10.23
N ASP A 6 -19.28 -5.69 -9.60
CA ASP A 6 -20.07 -5.79 -8.39
C ASP A 6 -19.34 -5.03 -7.28
N THR A 7 -19.96 -3.95 -6.80
CA THR A 7 -19.42 -3.09 -5.74
C THR A 7 -20.06 -3.36 -4.38
N SER A 8 -20.94 -4.37 -4.27
CA SER A 8 -21.74 -4.64 -3.07
C SER A 8 -20.91 -4.92 -1.80
N GLY A 9 -19.62 -5.23 -1.93
CA GLY A 9 -18.69 -5.44 -0.81
C GLY A 9 -17.74 -4.28 -0.49
N TYR A 10 -17.90 -3.09 -1.11
CA TYR A 10 -17.00 -1.96 -0.91
C TYR A 10 -17.75 -0.72 -0.43
N ASP A 11 -17.36 -0.17 0.72
CA ASP A 11 -17.99 1.05 1.25
C ASP A 11 -17.62 2.30 0.46
N ARG A 12 -16.34 2.43 0.08
CA ARG A 12 -15.80 3.62 -0.59
C ARG A 12 -14.48 3.36 -1.30
N THR A 13 -14.18 4.23 -2.26
CA THR A 13 -12.83 4.36 -2.84
C THR A 13 -12.11 5.52 -2.17
N VAL A 14 -10.84 5.35 -1.84
CA VAL A 14 -10.03 6.37 -1.16
C VAL A 14 -8.84 6.73 -2.04
N TYR A 15 -8.66 8.03 -2.32
CA TYR A 15 -7.53 8.55 -3.08
C TYR A 15 -6.61 9.39 -2.16
N PRO A 16 -5.29 9.15 -2.15
CA PRO A 16 -4.35 9.97 -1.39
C PRO A 16 -4.17 11.34 -2.04
N PRO A 17 -3.93 12.41 -1.27
CA PRO A 17 -3.58 13.71 -1.82
C PRO A 17 -2.18 13.66 -2.46
N LEU A 18 -2.11 13.61 -3.80
CA LEU A 18 -0.86 13.48 -4.58
C LEU A 18 -0.60 14.70 -5.48
N GLU A 19 -1.51 15.66 -5.53
CA GLU A 19 -1.52 16.79 -6.47
C GLU A 19 -0.30 17.70 -6.31
N THR A 20 0.23 17.79 -5.09
CA THR A 20 1.41 18.61 -4.75
C THR A 20 2.72 17.83 -4.77
N VAL A 21 2.67 16.51 -4.99
CA VAL A 21 3.84 15.64 -4.94
C VAL A 21 4.53 15.62 -6.30
N PRO A 22 5.85 15.90 -6.39
CA PRO A 22 6.58 15.77 -7.64
C PRO A 22 6.42 14.38 -8.25
N ARG A 23 6.20 14.29 -9.56
CA ARG A 23 5.86 13.04 -10.26
C ARG A 23 6.78 11.86 -9.92
N ARG A 24 8.09 12.12 -9.78
CA ARG A 24 9.09 11.10 -9.42
C ARG A 24 8.88 10.45 -8.04
N PHE A 25 8.11 11.09 -7.15
CA PHE A 25 7.85 10.62 -5.79
C PHE A 25 6.38 10.22 -5.54
N ALA A 26 5.50 10.39 -6.52
CA ALA A 26 4.06 10.17 -6.34
C ALA A 26 3.72 8.76 -5.82
N ILE A 27 4.40 7.72 -6.33
CA ILE A 27 4.17 6.34 -5.89
C ILE A 27 4.65 6.12 -4.45
N SER A 28 5.87 6.56 -4.13
CA SER A 28 6.42 6.41 -2.78
C SER A 28 5.59 7.18 -1.75
N HIS A 29 5.07 8.35 -2.11
CA HIS A 29 4.18 9.14 -1.27
C HIS A 29 2.82 8.45 -1.07
N ARG A 30 2.21 7.97 -2.16
CA ARG A 30 0.98 7.17 -2.12
C ARG A 30 1.13 5.98 -1.18
N ASN A 31 2.22 5.23 -1.30
CA ASN A 31 2.45 4.04 -0.47
C ASN A 31 2.62 4.38 1.01
N ARG A 32 3.36 5.45 1.33
CA ARG A 32 3.47 5.93 2.72
C ARG A 32 2.12 6.36 3.26
N TRP A 33 1.35 7.11 2.48
CA TRP A 33 0.02 7.55 2.86
C TRP A 33 -0.90 6.35 3.14
N MET A 34 -0.90 5.33 2.27
CA MET A 34 -1.69 4.12 2.52
C MET A 34 -1.31 3.47 3.86
N VAL A 35 -0.02 3.33 4.17
CA VAL A 35 0.43 2.75 5.45
C VAL A 35 -0.03 3.55 6.66
N GLU A 36 -0.05 4.89 6.59
CA GLU A 36 -0.48 5.73 7.72
C GLU A 36 -1.96 5.50 8.07
N TYR A 37 -2.82 5.32 7.06
CA TYR A 37 -4.28 5.25 7.22
C TYR A 37 -4.87 3.85 7.41
N VAL A 38 -4.10 2.78 7.14
CA VAL A 38 -4.60 1.40 7.32
C VAL A 38 -4.30 0.88 8.72
N ASP A 39 -5.15 -0.01 9.21
CA ASP A 39 -4.92 -0.77 10.45
C ASP A 39 -4.06 -2.02 10.21
N VAL A 40 -4.28 -2.68 9.06
CA VAL A 40 -3.63 -3.94 8.68
C VAL A 40 -2.97 -3.80 7.32
N VAL A 41 -1.75 -4.33 7.20
CA VAL A 41 -1.02 -4.45 5.94
C VAL A 41 -0.88 -5.93 5.59
N VAL A 42 -1.41 -6.35 4.45
CA VAL A 42 -1.15 -7.68 3.88
C VAL A 42 -0.05 -7.54 2.83
N SER A 43 1.00 -8.35 2.93
CA SER A 43 2.19 -8.19 2.10
C SER A 43 2.73 -9.52 1.57
N TYR A 44 3.11 -9.51 0.29
CA TYR A 44 3.85 -10.57 -0.39
C TYR A 44 5.05 -9.93 -1.10
N VAL A 45 6.18 -9.82 -0.39
CA VAL A 45 7.39 -9.16 -0.90
C VAL A 45 8.50 -10.20 -0.97
N LEU A 46 8.99 -10.47 -2.18
CA LEU A 46 9.95 -11.54 -2.48
C LEU A 46 11.42 -11.13 -2.37
N HIS A 47 11.71 -9.84 -2.43
CA HIS A 47 13.05 -9.28 -2.36
C HIS A 47 13.07 -8.04 -1.47
N ASP A 48 14.23 -7.69 -0.91
CA ASP A 48 14.39 -6.60 0.06
C ASP A 48 14.62 -5.21 -0.60
N TRP A 49 14.64 -5.13 -1.93
CA TRP A 49 14.73 -3.88 -2.69
C TRP A 49 13.40 -3.42 -3.32
N GLY A 50 13.37 -2.15 -3.77
CA GLY A 50 12.24 -1.57 -4.51
C GLY A 50 11.13 -0.95 -3.65
N GLY A 51 10.09 -0.45 -4.32
CA GLY A 51 9.01 0.32 -3.68
C GLY A 51 8.16 -0.49 -2.70
N ALA A 52 7.87 -1.75 -3.02
CA ALA A 52 7.09 -2.63 -2.14
C ALA A 52 7.86 -2.98 -0.87
N ALA A 53 9.15 -3.34 -0.97
CA ALA A 53 10.01 -3.60 0.18
C ALA A 53 10.15 -2.35 1.08
N THR A 54 10.34 -1.17 0.47
CA THR A 54 10.38 0.11 1.20
C THR A 54 9.07 0.39 1.94
N THR A 55 7.93 0.05 1.32
CA THR A 55 6.59 0.23 1.93
C THR A 55 6.39 -0.71 3.11
N LEU A 56 6.81 -1.97 2.98
CA LEU A 56 6.77 -2.95 4.06
C LEU A 56 7.67 -2.53 5.23
N GLN A 57 8.89 -2.06 4.96
CA GLN A 57 9.79 -1.53 5.99
C GLN A 57 9.16 -0.32 6.70
N TYR A 58 8.49 0.58 5.96
CA TYR A 58 7.79 1.71 6.54
C TYR A 58 6.62 1.29 7.43
N ALA A 59 5.83 0.28 7.03
CA ALA A 59 4.79 -0.30 7.86
C ALA A 59 5.33 -0.91 9.17
N LYS A 60 6.47 -1.61 9.09
CA LYS A 60 7.17 -2.14 10.27
C LYS A 60 7.58 -1.00 11.22
N ARG A 61 8.16 0.08 10.69
CA ARG A 61 8.54 1.28 11.48
C ARG A 61 7.33 1.95 12.14
N LYS A 62 6.18 1.95 11.47
CA LYS A 62 4.91 2.47 11.99
C LYS A 62 4.18 1.51 12.93
N LYS A 63 4.79 0.35 13.24
CA LYS A 63 4.23 -0.68 14.14
C LYS A 63 2.83 -1.13 13.73
N LYS A 64 2.55 -1.17 12.42
CA LYS A 64 1.27 -1.65 11.88
C LYS A 64 1.16 -3.16 12.06
N ARG A 65 -0.07 -3.68 12.11
CA ARG A 65 -0.30 -5.12 12.09
C ARG A 65 -0.04 -5.63 10.67
N ILE A 66 0.98 -6.47 10.51
CA ILE A 66 1.40 -6.98 9.20
C ILE A 66 1.10 -8.46 9.10
N ILE A 67 0.43 -8.87 8.02
CA ILE A 67 0.24 -10.26 7.63
C ILE A 67 1.17 -10.53 6.45
N LEU A 68 2.19 -11.36 6.67
CA LEU A 68 3.14 -11.76 5.65
C LEU A 68 2.67 -13.05 5.00
N LEU A 69 2.49 -13.01 3.68
CA LEU A 69 2.16 -14.18 2.86
C LEU A 69 3.43 -14.87 2.32
N PHE A 70 4.58 -14.23 2.47
CA PHE A 70 5.91 -14.76 2.18
C PHE A 70 6.94 -14.04 3.06
N GLN A 71 7.97 -14.76 3.51
CA GLN A 71 9.10 -14.19 4.23
C GLN A 71 10.39 -14.47 3.47
N ILE A 72 11.17 -13.40 3.27
CA ILE A 72 12.56 -13.50 2.83
C ILE A 72 13.38 -13.83 4.07
N SER A 73 14.14 -14.92 3.99
CA SER A 73 15.04 -15.40 5.04
C SER A 73 16.29 -14.54 5.17
#